data_AF-A0A150RG10-F1
#
_entry.id   AF-A0A150RG10-F1
#
_cell.length_a   1.000
_cell.length_b   1.000
_cell.length_c   1.000
_cell.angle_alpha   90.00
_cell.angle_beta   90.00
_cell.angle_gamma   90.00
#
_symmetry.space_group_name_H-M   'P 1'
#
loop_
_entity.id
_entity.type
_entity.pdbx_description
1 polymer ?
#
loop_
_entity_poly.entity_id
_entity_poly.type
_entity_poly.pdbx_seq_one_letter_code
_entity_poly.pdbx_strand_id
1 'polypeptide(L)'
;MDIDEFRRVLREVLSDELGVGRAEMGGRWEGGELVLRPGKEGTAEKRIPLDVFFHKIVMIRDKLRVLEQKLNTHEGLSDAEKVQLQAYITGCYGTLTTFNVLFARREDGFSGSGRDD
;
A
#
# COMPACT_ATOMS: atom_id res chain seq x y z
N MET A 1 -26.17 -0.97 -18.45
CA MET A 1 -25.07 -1.11 -17.49
C MET A 1 -24.35 -2.39 -17.86
N ASP A 2 -23.10 -2.27 -18.29
CA ASP A 2 -22.26 -3.41 -18.66
C ASP A 2 -21.80 -4.16 -17.41
N ILE A 3 -21.52 -5.46 -17.52
CA ILE A 3 -21.07 -6.29 -16.40
C ILE A 3 -19.72 -5.82 -15.85
N ASP A 4 -18.88 -5.25 -16.72
CA ASP A 4 -17.58 -4.69 -16.34
C ASP A 4 -17.72 -3.32 -15.66
N GLU A 5 -18.70 -2.53 -16.08
CA GLU A 5 -19.10 -1.29 -15.42
C GLU A 5 -19.67 -1.58 -14.01
N PHE A 6 -20.52 -2.59 -13.88
CA PHE A 6 -21.06 -3.02 -12.60
C PHE A 6 -19.96 -3.50 -11.65
N ARG A 7 -19.00 -4.31 -12.14
CA ARG A 7 -17.84 -4.75 -11.34
C ARG A 7 -16.95 -3.58 -10.89
N ARG A 8 -16.79 -2.56 -11.73
CA ARG A 8 -16.04 -1.35 -11.38
C ARG A 8 -16.73 -0.58 -10.27
N VAL A 9 -18.03 -0.32 -10.39
CA VAL A 9 -18.83 0.38 -9.38
C VAL A 9 -18.88 -0.42 -8.07
N LEU A 10 -19.07 -1.74 -8.13
CA LEU A 10 -19.09 -2.58 -6.95
C LEU A 10 -17.74 -2.57 -6.23
N ARG A 11 -16.63 -2.63 -6.97
CA ARG A 11 -15.28 -2.53 -6.41
C ARG A 11 -15.03 -1.15 -5.79
N GLU A 12 -15.54 -0.10 -6.40
CA GLU A 12 -15.44 1.28 -5.92
C GLU A 12 -16.18 1.47 -4.60
N VAL A 13 -17.45 1.08 -4.55
CA VAL A 13 -18.25 1.10 -3.32
C VAL A 13 -17.62 0.24 -2.23
N LEU A 14 -17.17 -0.98 -2.56
CA LEU A 14 -16.50 -1.85 -1.59
C LEU A 14 -15.16 -1.28 -1.12
N SER A 15 -14.44 -0.54 -1.96
CA SER A 15 -13.18 0.10 -1.58
C SER A 15 -13.46 1.28 -0.64
N ASP A 16 -14.46 2.10 -0.95
CA ASP A 16 -14.85 3.24 -0.11
C ASP A 16 -15.38 2.79 1.27
N GLU A 17 -16.25 1.78 1.30
CA GLU A 17 -16.80 1.21 2.55
C GLU A 17 -15.73 0.52 3.42
N LEU A 18 -14.65 0.02 2.80
CA LEU A 18 -13.50 -0.57 3.52
C LEU A 18 -12.43 0.46 3.90
N GLY A 19 -12.63 1.75 3.63
CA GLY A 19 -11.63 2.80 3.88
C GLY A 19 -10.39 2.69 2.97
N VAL A 20 -10.52 1.97 1.86
CA VAL A 20 -9.52 1.83 0.80
C VAL A 20 -9.60 3.05 -0.11
N GLY A 21 -9.22 4.21 0.41
CA GLY A 21 -9.13 5.43 -0.40
C GLY A 21 -8.23 5.20 -1.60
N ARG A 22 -8.70 5.58 -2.80
CA ARG A 22 -7.94 5.49 -4.05
C ARG A 22 -6.72 6.40 -3.97
N ALA A 23 -5.60 5.83 -3.53
CA ALA A 23 -4.32 6.51 -3.62
C ALA A 23 -4.04 6.82 -5.10
N GLU A 24 -3.61 8.04 -5.37
CA GLU A 24 -3.25 8.48 -6.71
C GLU A 24 -1.74 8.43 -6.88
N MET A 25 -1.27 7.95 -8.03
CA MET A 25 0.16 7.95 -8.36
C MET A 25 0.57 9.37 -8.79
N GLY A 26 1.71 9.86 -8.33
CA GLY A 26 2.19 11.18 -8.72
C GLY A 26 2.47 11.25 -10.22
N GLY A 27 1.98 12.29 -10.90
CA GLY A 27 1.99 12.40 -12.36
C GLY A 27 3.35 12.21 -13.04
N ARG A 28 4.47 12.48 -12.35
CA ARG A 28 5.83 12.21 -12.87
C ARG A 28 6.13 10.73 -13.15
N TRP A 29 5.31 9.82 -12.63
CA TRP A 29 5.49 8.36 -12.75
C TRP A 29 4.51 7.72 -13.73
N GLU A 30 3.57 8.48 -14.29
CA GLU A 30 2.58 7.98 -15.24
C GLU A 30 3.25 7.38 -16.49
N GLY A 31 2.78 6.20 -16.91
CA GLY A 31 3.33 5.48 -18.06
C GLY A 31 4.76 4.94 -17.85
N GLY A 32 5.35 5.12 -16.67
CA GLY A 32 6.67 4.61 -16.34
C GLY A 32 6.70 3.11 -16.03
N GLU A 33 7.91 2.58 -15.86
CA GLU A 33 8.14 1.17 -15.52
C GLU A 33 9.26 1.01 -14.49
N LEU A 34 9.09 0.02 -13.61
CA LEU A 34 10.13 -0.50 -12.74
C LEU A 34 10.96 -1.52 -13.53
N VAL A 35 12.26 -1.26 -13.65
CA VAL A 35 13.23 -2.16 -14.31
C VAL A 35 14.05 -2.89 -13.27
N LEU A 36 13.83 -4.20 -13.15
CA LEU A 36 14.65 -5.08 -12.31
C LEU A 36 15.82 -5.59 -13.14
N ARG A 37 17.02 -5.09 -12.81
CA ARG A 37 18.27 -5.49 -13.44
C ARG A 37 18.89 -6.68 -12.69
N PRO A 38 19.06 -7.84 -13.33
CA PRO A 38 19.73 -8.97 -12.71
C PRO A 38 21.22 -8.67 -12.48
N GLY A 39 21.75 -9.12 -11.34
CA GLY A 39 23.20 -9.05 -11.09
C GLY A 39 24.03 -10.08 -11.85
N LYS A 40 23.39 -11.01 -12.57
CA LYS A 40 24.03 -12.06 -13.35
C LYS A 40 24.04 -11.70 -14.84
N GLU A 41 25.24 -11.66 -15.43
CA GLU A 41 25.43 -11.42 -16.86
C GLU A 41 24.63 -12.41 -17.73
N GLY A 42 24.14 -11.92 -18.87
CA GLY A 42 23.32 -12.69 -19.80
C GLY A 42 21.87 -12.91 -19.36
N THR A 43 21.44 -12.39 -18.20
CA THR A 43 20.04 -12.49 -17.75
C THR A 43 19.25 -11.26 -18.20
N ALA A 44 18.07 -11.49 -18.79
CA ALA A 44 17.21 -10.40 -19.26
C ALA A 44 16.61 -9.58 -18.10
N GLU A 45 16.49 -8.27 -18.31
CA GLU A 45 15.78 -7.39 -17.38
C GLU A 45 14.30 -7.77 -17.27
N LYS A 46 13.74 -7.62 -16.07
CA LYS A 46 12.30 -7.73 -15.86
C LYS A 46 11.70 -6.33 -15.72
N ARG A 47 10.74 -6.02 -16.59
CA ARG A 47 10.02 -4.74 -16.60
C ARG A 47 8.63 -4.92 -16.00
N ILE A 48 8.21 -3.96 -15.18
CA ILE A 48 6.91 -3.96 -14.51
C ILE A 48 6.32 -2.56 -14.66
N PRO A 49 5.14 -2.38 -15.27
CA PRO A 49 4.49 -1.07 -15.34
C PRO A 49 4.31 -0.46 -13.94
N LEU A 50 4.61 0.83 -13.77
CA LEU A 50 4.53 1.49 -12.46
C LEU A 50 3.10 1.50 -11.92
N ASP A 51 2.07 1.58 -12.76
CA ASP A 51 0.67 1.47 -12.32
C ASP A 51 0.40 0.13 -11.60
N VAL A 52 0.94 -0.97 -12.15
CA VAL A 52 0.80 -2.31 -11.59
C VAL A 52 1.59 -2.43 -10.29
N PHE A 53 2.79 -1.86 -10.24
CA PHE A 53 3.61 -1.85 -9.03
C PHE A 53 2.94 -1.01 -7.93
N PHE A 54 2.52 0.21 -8.25
CA PHE A 54 1.84 1.13 -7.34
C PHE A 54 0.56 0.52 -6.79
N HIS A 55 -0.27 -0.12 -7.62
CA HIS A 55 -1.45 -0.84 -7.14
C HIS A 55 -1.10 -1.93 -6.10
N LYS A 56 0.03 -2.63 -6.26
CA LYS A 56 0.50 -3.61 -5.25
C LYS A 56 0.94 -2.93 -3.95
N ILE A 57 1.60 -1.78 -4.03
CA ILE A 57 1.99 -0.99 -2.86
C ILE A 57 0.74 -0.52 -2.09
N VAL A 58 -0.26 0.02 -2.80
CA VAL A 58 -1.55 0.42 -2.22
C VAL A 58 -2.25 -0.76 -1.55
N MET A 59 -2.32 -1.93 -2.20
CA MET A 59 -2.91 -3.13 -1.59
C MET A 59 -2.23 -3.56 -0.28
N ILE A 60 -0.91 -3.36 -0.14
CA ILE A 60 -0.20 -3.67 1.12
C ILE A 60 -0.62 -2.68 2.20
N ARG A 61 -0.66 -1.38 1.89
CA ARG A 61 -1.14 -0.32 2.78
C ARG A 61 -2.51 -0.63 3.35
N ASP A 62 -3.43 -1.00 2.47
CA ASP A 62 -4.82 -1.25 2.83
C ASP A 62 -4.96 -2.51 3.71
N LYS A 63 -4.20 -3.57 3.42
CA LYS A 63 -4.15 -4.77 4.28
C LYS A 63 -3.60 -4.46 5.68
N LEU A 64 -2.58 -3.61 5.79
CA LEU A 64 -2.04 -3.19 7.08
C LEU A 64 -3.06 -2.34 7.86
N ARG A 65 -3.80 -1.45 7.19
CA ARG A 65 -4.88 -0.65 7.83
C ARG A 65 -5.98 -1.55 8.37
N VAL A 66 -6.42 -2.53 7.58
CA VAL A 66 -7.43 -3.51 8.02
C VAL A 66 -6.91 -4.36 9.17
N LEU A 67 -5.63 -4.75 9.16
CA LEU A 67 -5.02 -5.51 10.25
C LEU A 67 -5.01 -4.69 11.55
N GLU A 68 -4.62 -3.42 11.48
CA GLU A 68 -4.62 -2.50 12.62
C GLU A 68 -6.05 -2.34 13.20
N GLN A 69 -7.04 -2.11 12.36
CA GLN A 69 -8.45 -2.04 12.78
C GLN A 69 -8.90 -3.30 13.51
N LYS A 70 -8.57 -4.48 12.97
CA LYS A 70 -8.92 -5.77 13.59
C LYS A 70 -8.28 -5.96 14.95
N LEU A 71 -7.03 -5.51 15.13
CA LEU A 71 -6.35 -5.57 16.42
C LEU A 71 -6.97 -4.64 17.45
N ASN A 72 -7.37 -3.43 17.03
CA ASN A 72 -8.04 -2.48 17.90
C ASN A 72 -9.34 -3.05 18.49
N THR A 73 -10.12 -3.77 17.66
CA THR A 73 -11.39 -4.40 18.06
C THR A 73 -11.24 -5.81 18.62
N HIS A 74 -10.03 -6.34 18.80
CA HIS A 74 -9.84 -7.72 19.24
C HIS A 74 -10.13 -7.87 20.74
N GLU A 75 -11.10 -8.70 21.11
CA GLU A 75 -11.54 -8.86 22.51
C GLU A 75 -10.60 -9.75 23.34
N GLY A 76 -9.90 -10.69 22.71
CA GLY A 76 -9.06 -11.68 23.42
C GLY A 76 -7.60 -11.27 23.66
N LEU A 77 -7.18 -10.07 23.26
CA LEU A 77 -5.80 -9.60 23.47
C LEU A 77 -5.79 -8.58 24.61
N SER A 78 -4.78 -8.69 25.48
CA SER A 78 -4.51 -7.66 26.48
C SER A 78 -4.02 -6.35 25.83
N ASP A 79 -4.17 -5.24 26.55
CA ASP A 79 -3.73 -3.93 26.04
C ASP A 79 -2.21 -3.92 25.75
N ALA A 80 -1.41 -4.61 26.55
CA ALA A 80 0.03 -4.71 26.33
C ALA A 80 0.38 -5.44 25.01
N GLU A 81 -0.33 -6.53 24.71
CA GLU A 81 -0.15 -7.27 23.45
C GLU A 81 -0.61 -6.43 22.25
N LYS A 82 -1.74 -5.71 22.38
CA LYS A 82 -2.21 -4.79 21.34
C LYS A 82 -1.17 -3.71 21.03
N VAL A 83 -0.60 -3.08 22.05
CA VAL A 83 0.45 -2.06 21.89
C VAL A 83 1.68 -2.65 21.19
N GLN A 84 2.12 -3.85 21.56
CA GLN A 84 3.27 -4.50 20.92
C GLN A 84 3.02 -4.79 19.43
N LEU A 85 1.83 -5.29 19.08
CA LEU A 85 1.47 -5.58 17.69
C LEU A 85 1.28 -4.30 16.86
N GLN A 86 0.66 -3.27 17.44
CA GLN A 86 0.55 -1.94 16.82
C GLN A 86 1.94 -1.37 16.53
N ALA A 87 2.88 -1.43 17.48
CA ALA A 87 4.26 -0.98 17.26
C ALA A 87 4.95 -1.74 16.13
N TYR A 88 4.71 -3.05 16.00
CA TYR A 88 5.22 -3.85 14.88
C TYR A 88 4.60 -3.41 13.54
N ILE A 89 3.30 -3.13 13.49
CA ILE A 89 2.63 -2.58 12.30
C ILE A 89 3.21 -1.21 11.93
N THR A 90 3.44 -0.33 12.90
CA THR A 90 4.12 0.96 12.67
C THR A 90 5.52 0.75 12.08
N GLY A 91 6.26 -0.25 12.55
CA GLY A 91 7.54 -0.66 11.96
C GLY A 91 7.39 -1.10 10.49
N CYS A 92 6.38 -1.92 10.19
CA CYS A 92 6.06 -2.32 8.81
C CYS A 92 5.81 -1.10 7.92
N TYR A 93 5.00 -0.13 8.37
CA TYR A 93 4.79 1.12 7.65
C TYR A 93 6.10 1.89 7.42
N GLY A 94 6.98 1.93 8.42
CA GLY A 94 8.31 2.53 8.31
C GLY A 94 9.13 1.97 7.15
N THR A 95 9.16 0.64 6.96
CA THR A 95 9.91 0.01 5.86
C THR A 95 9.39 0.34 4.46
N LEU A 96 8.12 0.74 4.36
CA LEU A 96 7.45 1.05 3.09
C LEU A 96 7.56 2.54 2.73
N THR A 97 8.06 3.40 3.62
CA THR A 97 8.21 4.85 3.39
C THR A 97 9.05 5.19 2.17
N THR A 98 10.00 4.33 1.78
CA THR A 98 10.76 4.43 0.52
C THR A 98 9.87 4.60 -0.71
N PHE A 99 8.67 4.00 -0.70
CA PHE A 99 7.73 4.07 -1.82
C PHE A 99 6.81 5.30 -1.79
N ASN A 100 6.89 6.16 -0.75
CA ASN A 100 6.10 7.39 -0.66
C ASN A 100 6.31 8.32 -1.86
N VAL A 101 7.48 8.21 -2.48
CA VAL A 101 7.87 8.92 -3.70
C VAL A 101 6.87 8.75 -4.85
N LEU A 102 6.12 7.64 -4.87
CA LEU A 102 5.13 7.27 -5.88
C LEU A 102 3.76 7.92 -5.67
N PHE A 103 3.43 8.37 -4.46
CA PHE A 103 2.11 8.92 -4.15
C PHE A 103 2.02 10.38 -4.62
N ALA A 104 0.86 10.77 -5.15
CA ALA A 104 0.57 12.15 -5.53
C ALA A 104 0.42 13.06 -4.30
N ARG A 105 -0.14 12.53 -3.21
CA ARG A 105 -0.36 13.22 -1.94
C ARG A 105 0.41 12.53 -0.82
N ARG A 106 1.00 13.31 0.09
CA ARG A 106 1.85 12.78 1.17
C ARG A 106 1.03 11.96 2.18
N GLU A 107 -0.19 12.40 2.45
CA GLU A 107 -1.16 11.79 3.35
C GLU A 107 -1.66 10.41 2.89
N ASP A 108 -1.57 10.12 1.59
CA ASP A 108 -1.94 8.82 1.04
C ASP A 108 -0.85 7.76 1.25
N GLY A 109 0.38 8.19 1.55
CA GLY A 109 1.54 7.33 1.72
C GLY A 109 1.60 6.58 3.06
N PHE A 110 2.78 6.06 3.35
CA PHE A 110 3.11 5.36 4.58
C PHE A 110 3.73 6.30 5.61
N SER A 111 3.41 6.10 6.88
CA SER A 111 4.01 6.82 8.01
C SER A 111 4.52 5.82 9.04
N GLY A 112 5.82 5.85 9.33
CA GLY A 112 6.47 5.00 10.32
C GLY A 112 6.92 5.77 11.56
N SER A 113 7.67 5.09 12.44
CA SER A 113 8.23 5.67 13.67
C SER A 113 9.57 6.41 13.49
N GLY A 114 10.11 6.46 12.26
CA GLY A 114 11.38 7.10 11.96
C GLY A 114 11.25 8.62 11.92
N ARG A 115 12.17 9.32 12.61
CA ARG A 115 12.43 10.76 12.41
C ARG A 115 12.56 11.05 10.92
N ASP A 116 11.94 12.14 10.46
CA ASP A 116 12.39 12.82 9.25
C ASP A 116 13.88 13.13 9.46
N ASP A 117 14.77 12.42 8.75
CA ASP A 117 16.16 12.82 8.54
C ASP A 117 16.24 13.67 7.26
#